data_AF-A0A933ZNX3-F1
#
_entry.id   AF-A0A933ZNX3-F1
#
_cell.length_a   1.000
_cell.length_b   1.000
_cell.length_c   1.000
_cell.angle_alpha   90.00
_cell.angle_beta   90.00
_cell.angle_gamma   90.00
#
_symmetry.space_group_name_H-M   'P 1'
#
loop_
_entity.id
_entity.type
_entity.pdbx_description
1 polymer ?
#
loop_
_entity_poly.entity_id
_entity_poly.type
_entity_poly.pdbx_seq_one_letter_code
_entity_poly.pdbx_strand_id
1 'polypeptide(L)'
;MQQPMNYGAQPQAKSGSSVVVIIIVVAVVVVFAIIGGIGVMAAMGIYGTRKYISAAKEAEGKNGVGMIARNALAAADREGDDGKHALPPTAQPVPASLSDVSGRKYMSTSSDWSSPGWKELKFSMTMPQYFQYQWVRTSATEGVARAVSDLDGDGRPDVTFELPVTCTATPDLTCQVAPTIKETR
;
A
#
# COMPACT_ATOMS: atom_id res chain seq x y z
N MET A 1 62.95 -4.59 82.61
CA MET A 1 62.54 -5.23 81.33
C MET A 1 61.13 -4.74 81.02
N GLN A 2 61.00 -3.74 80.16
CA GLN A 2 59.71 -3.19 79.71
C GLN A 2 59.56 -3.55 78.23
N GLN A 3 58.56 -4.37 77.91
CA GLN A 3 58.16 -4.62 76.52
C GLN A 3 57.25 -3.47 76.05
N PRO A 4 57.47 -2.89 74.87
CA PRO A 4 56.56 -1.86 74.35
C PRO A 4 55.25 -2.51 73.87
N MET A 5 54.12 -1.95 74.31
CA MET A 5 52.79 -2.32 73.81
C MET A 5 52.65 -1.91 72.33
N ASN A 6 52.43 -2.92 71.49
CA ASN A 6 52.17 -2.78 70.07
C ASN A 6 50.68 -2.45 69.86
N TYR A 7 50.36 -1.19 69.57
CA TYR A 7 49.02 -0.78 69.14
C TYR A 7 48.81 -1.22 67.68
N GLY A 8 48.04 -2.29 67.50
CA GLY A 8 47.64 -2.77 66.17
C GLY A 8 46.95 -1.68 65.36
N ALA A 9 47.35 -1.53 64.11
CA ALA A 9 46.78 -0.58 63.16
C ALA A 9 45.27 -0.76 63.05
N GLN A 10 44.51 0.32 63.21
CA GLN A 10 43.07 0.29 63.00
C GLN A 10 42.75 0.00 61.52
N PRO A 11 41.74 -0.84 61.23
CA PRO A 11 41.37 -1.17 59.86
C PRO A 11 40.86 0.09 59.14
N GLN A 12 41.50 0.46 58.04
CA GLN A 12 41.07 1.58 57.21
C GLN A 12 39.71 1.27 56.58
N ALA A 13 38.70 2.07 56.93
CA ALA A 13 37.36 1.99 56.34
C ALA A 13 37.43 2.38 54.85
N LYS A 14 37.24 1.40 53.96
CA LYS A 14 37.23 1.56 52.50
C LYS A 14 35.92 2.21 52.04
N SER A 15 35.74 3.51 52.29
CA SER A 15 34.43 4.18 52.14
C SER A 15 34.16 4.80 50.74
N GLY A 16 35.15 4.85 49.83
CA GLY A 16 34.99 5.48 48.51
C GLY A 16 34.59 4.54 47.36
N SER A 17 34.89 3.24 47.45
CA SER A 17 34.77 2.33 46.29
C SER A 17 33.33 1.92 45.97
N SER A 18 32.43 1.88 46.96
CA SER A 18 31.06 1.39 46.77
C SER A 18 30.13 2.43 46.14
N VAL A 19 30.30 3.71 46.47
CA VAL A 19 29.46 4.80 45.94
C VAL A 19 29.71 5.01 44.44
N VAL A 20 30.98 4.96 44.01
CA VAL A 20 31.36 5.09 42.59
C VAL A 20 30.77 3.94 41.77
N VAL A 21 30.83 2.71 42.28
CA VAL A 21 30.24 1.55 41.59
C VAL A 21 28.73 1.70 41.45
N ILE A 22 28.03 2.17 42.48
CA ILE A 22 26.57 2.40 42.42
C ILE A 22 26.24 3.44 41.35
N ILE A 23 26.97 4.57 41.28
CA ILE A 23 26.75 5.60 40.27
C ILE A 23 26.92 5.03 38.86
N ILE A 24 27.98 4.24 38.63
CA ILE A 24 28.22 3.61 37.33
C ILE A 24 27.07 2.67 36.96
N VAL A 25 26.64 1.81 37.89
CA VAL A 25 25.53 0.87 37.65
C VAL A 25 24.24 1.62 37.32
N VAL A 26 23.91 2.67 38.07
CA VAL A 26 22.72 3.49 37.81
C VAL A 26 22.82 4.17 36.44
N ALA A 27 23.96 4.76 36.09
CA ALA A 27 24.17 5.39 34.79
C ALA A 27 23.97 4.38 33.65
N VAL A 28 24.51 3.17 33.79
CA VAL A 28 24.36 2.09 32.80
C VAL A 28 22.90 1.66 32.66
N VAL A 29 22.18 1.45 33.78
CA VAL A 29 20.75 1.08 33.75
C VAL A 29 19.92 2.17 33.07
N VAL A 30 20.17 3.44 33.38
CA VAL A 30 19.46 4.57 32.75
C VAL A 30 19.74 4.60 31.25
N VAL A 31 20.99 4.40 30.82
CA VAL A 31 21.34 4.33 29.39
C VAL A 31 20.60 3.20 28.68
N PHE A 32 20.56 1.99 29.25
CA PHE A 32 19.82 0.88 28.65
C PHE A 32 18.30 1.12 28.61
N ALA A 33 17.72 1.73 29.65
CA ALA A 33 16.31 2.08 29.67
C ALA A 33 15.97 3.11 28.57
N ILE A 34 16.82 4.11 28.35
CA ILE A 34 16.66 5.11 27.29
C ILE A 34 16.76 4.46 25.91
N ILE A 35 17.79 3.64 25.67
CA ILE A 35 17.98 2.95 24.37
C ILE A 35 16.79 2.04 24.08
N GLY A 36 16.33 1.26 25.07
CA GLY A 36 15.15 0.41 24.94
C GLY A 36 13.88 1.21 24.64
N GLY A 37 13.65 2.30 25.38
CA GLY A 37 12.49 3.17 25.18
C GLY A 37 12.46 3.82 23.79
N ILE A 38 13.60 4.33 23.32
CA ILE A 38 13.74 4.88 21.96
C ILE A 38 13.48 3.79 20.92
N GLY A 39 13.99 2.57 21.13
CA GLY A 39 13.77 1.44 20.22
C GLY A 39 12.28 1.12 20.02
N VAL A 40 11.49 1.09 21.10
CA VAL A 40 10.05 0.82 21.02
C VAL A 40 9.31 1.93 20.28
N MET A 41 9.61 3.20 20.58
CA MET A 41 8.99 4.33 19.88
C MET A 41 9.35 4.35 18.40
N ALA A 42 10.60 4.04 18.05
CA ALA A 42 11.05 3.94 16.66
C ALA A 42 10.28 2.83 15.92
N ALA A 43 10.12 1.65 16.52
CA ALA A 43 9.40 0.55 15.92
C ALA A 43 7.93 0.90 15.61
N MET A 44 7.23 1.55 16.56
CA MET A 44 5.85 2.01 16.35
C MET A 44 5.77 3.09 15.26
N GLY A 45 6.72 4.03 15.25
CA GLY A 45 6.80 5.07 14.22
C GLY A 45 6.94 4.48 12.82
N ILE A 46 7.88 3.55 12.63
CA ILE A 46 8.10 2.87 11.34
C ILE A 46 6.84 2.13 10.89
N TYR A 47 6.20 1.39 11.79
CA TYR A 47 4.96 0.67 11.47
C TYR A 47 3.85 1.62 11.02
N GLY A 48 3.64 2.73 11.75
CA GLY A 48 2.66 3.75 11.39
C GLY A 48 2.93 4.37 10.02
N THR A 49 4.18 4.74 9.73
CA THR A 49 4.57 5.31 8.44
C THR A 49 4.37 4.32 7.30
N ARG A 50 4.75 3.04 7.47
CA ARG A 50 4.54 2.01 6.44
C ARG A 50 3.06 1.79 6.13
N LYS A 51 2.22 1.71 7.17
CA LYS A 51 0.77 1.58 7.01
C LYS A 51 0.18 2.78 6.27
N TYR A 52 0.60 4.00 6.62
CA TYR A 52 0.14 5.22 5.95
C TYR A 52 0.53 5.22 4.47
N ILE A 53 1.78 4.86 4.14
CA ILE A 53 2.24 4.78 2.75
C ILE A 53 1.45 3.73 1.98
N SER A 54 1.20 2.54 2.55
CA SER A 54 0.37 1.51 1.90
C SER A 54 -1.02 2.03 1.58
N ALA A 55 -1.69 2.66 2.54
CA ALA A 55 -3.01 3.25 2.34
C ALA A 55 -3.00 4.35 1.26
N ALA A 56 -1.94 5.16 1.20
CA ALA A 56 -1.78 6.17 0.16
C ALA A 56 -1.61 5.55 -1.25
N LYS A 57 -0.87 4.43 -1.36
CA LYS A 57 -0.77 3.67 -2.62
C LYS A 57 -2.13 3.08 -3.00
N GLU A 58 -2.84 2.47 -2.06
CA GLU A 58 -4.17 1.88 -2.31
C GLU A 58 -5.20 2.91 -2.81
N ALA A 59 -5.09 4.17 -2.38
CA ALA A 59 -5.94 5.25 -2.88
C ALA A 59 -5.79 5.48 -4.39
N GLU A 60 -4.61 5.24 -4.96
CA GLU A 60 -4.38 5.27 -6.42
C GLU A 60 -5.20 4.18 -7.12
N GLY A 61 -5.14 2.94 -6.63
CA GLY A 61 -5.91 1.82 -7.16
C GLY A 61 -7.41 2.08 -7.11
N LYS A 62 -7.92 2.54 -5.96
CA LYS A 62 -9.34 2.88 -5.74
C LYS A 62 -9.82 4.00 -6.67
N ASN A 63 -9.02 5.05 -6.85
CA ASN A 63 -9.37 6.13 -7.77
C ASN A 63 -9.37 5.64 -9.23
N GLY A 64 -8.36 4.85 -9.62
CA GLY A 64 -8.24 4.28 -10.95
C GLY A 64 -9.45 3.40 -11.33
N VAL A 65 -9.82 2.42 -10.49
CA VAL A 65 -11.02 1.59 -10.77
C VAL A 65 -12.31 2.40 -10.79
N GLY A 66 -12.41 3.43 -9.94
CA GLY A 66 -13.54 4.35 -9.94
C GLY A 66 -13.65 5.16 -11.23
N MET A 67 -12.53 5.64 -11.77
CA MET A 67 -12.50 6.32 -13.07
C MET A 67 -12.87 5.37 -14.21
N ILE A 68 -12.27 4.17 -14.27
CA ILE A 68 -12.56 3.17 -15.30
C ILE A 68 -14.04 2.81 -15.30
N ALA A 69 -14.63 2.54 -14.13
CA ALA A 69 -16.03 2.16 -14.01
C ALA A 69 -16.98 3.28 -14.49
N ARG A 70 -16.72 4.54 -14.11
CA ARG A 70 -17.51 5.70 -14.60
C ARG A 70 -17.34 5.92 -16.10
N ASN A 71 -16.13 5.72 -16.61
CA ASN A 71 -15.86 5.81 -18.04
C ASN A 71 -16.56 4.71 -18.83
N ALA A 72 -16.73 3.51 -18.24
CA ALA A 72 -17.49 2.42 -18.83
C ALA A 72 -18.99 2.77 -18.93
N LEU A 73 -19.57 3.42 -17.91
CA LEU A 73 -20.94 3.97 -18.00
C LEU A 73 -21.05 4.96 -19.16
N ALA A 74 -20.15 5.94 -19.19
CA ALA A 74 -20.15 6.96 -20.24
C ALA A 74 -19.82 6.42 -21.64
N ALA A 75 -19.21 5.24 -21.74
CA ALA A 75 -19.01 4.52 -22.99
C ALA A 75 -20.29 3.79 -23.41
N ALA A 76 -20.99 3.17 -22.47
CA ALA A 76 -22.24 2.47 -22.72
C ALA A 76 -23.38 3.42 -23.16
N ASP A 77 -23.39 4.65 -22.65
CA ASP A 77 -24.32 5.71 -23.08
C ASP A 77 -24.06 6.18 -24.52
N ARG A 78 -22.89 5.88 -25.10
CA ARG A 78 -22.60 6.18 -26.50
C ARG A 78 -23.12 5.03 -27.36
N GLU A 79 -23.76 5.37 -28.48
CA GLU A 79 -24.18 4.39 -29.47
C GLU A 79 -22.93 3.74 -30.09
N GLY A 80 -22.85 2.41 -30.06
CA GLY A 80 -21.77 1.65 -30.67
C GLY A 80 -21.85 1.65 -32.20
N ASP A 81 -20.82 1.13 -32.86
CA ASP A 81 -20.75 1.05 -34.33
C ASP A 81 -21.90 0.23 -34.96
N ASP A 82 -22.54 -0.63 -34.16
CA ASP A 82 -23.70 -1.46 -34.52
C ASP A 82 -25.06 -0.80 -34.17
N GLY A 83 -25.06 0.47 -33.78
CA GLY A 83 -26.28 1.21 -33.42
C GLY A 83 -26.85 0.81 -32.05
N LYS A 84 -26.04 0.15 -31.21
CA LYS A 84 -26.49 -0.41 -29.93
C LYS A 84 -25.65 0.11 -28.78
N HIS A 85 -26.31 0.35 -27.66
CA HIS A 85 -25.65 0.63 -26.40
C HIS A 85 -25.14 -0.68 -25.80
N ALA A 86 -23.85 -0.74 -25.49
CA ALA A 86 -23.22 -1.87 -24.82
C ALA A 86 -22.00 -1.39 -24.03
N LEU A 87 -21.60 -2.17 -23.02
CA LEU A 87 -20.35 -1.91 -22.32
C LEU A 87 -19.14 -2.08 -23.26
N PRO A 88 -18.05 -1.31 -23.03
CA PRO A 88 -16.86 -1.35 -23.86
C PRO A 88 -16.20 -2.74 -23.83
N PRO A 89 -15.54 -3.16 -24.93
CA PRO A 89 -14.84 -4.43 -24.98
C PRO A 89 -13.73 -4.48 -23.92
N THR A 90 -13.39 -5.70 -23.50
CA THR A 90 -12.29 -5.94 -22.55
C THR A 90 -11.02 -5.21 -22.99
N ALA A 91 -10.45 -4.43 -22.07
CA ALA A 91 -9.19 -3.74 -22.26
C ALA A 91 -8.06 -4.56 -21.60
N GLN A 92 -6.99 -4.80 -22.34
CA GLN A 92 -5.85 -5.59 -21.86
C GLN A 92 -5.17 -4.90 -20.67
N PRO A 93 -4.58 -5.67 -19.74
CA PRO A 93 -3.96 -5.10 -18.56
C PRO A 93 -2.83 -4.13 -18.91
N VAL A 94 -2.74 -3.01 -18.18
CA VAL A 94 -1.67 -2.01 -18.31
C VAL A 94 -1.05 -1.74 -16.93
N PRO A 95 0.25 -2.02 -16.74
CA PRO A 95 1.15 -2.70 -17.69
C PRO A 95 0.70 -4.11 -18.05
N ALA A 96 1.25 -4.68 -19.12
CA ALA A 96 0.90 -6.02 -19.57
C ALA A 96 1.23 -7.13 -18.54
N SER A 97 2.27 -6.93 -17.73
CA SER A 97 2.70 -7.88 -16.69
C SER A 97 2.60 -7.27 -15.29
N LEU A 98 2.14 -8.05 -14.32
CA LEU A 98 2.13 -7.65 -12.90
C LEU A 98 3.56 -7.37 -12.39
N SER A 99 4.55 -8.08 -12.93
CA SER A 99 5.96 -7.88 -12.58
C SER A 99 6.46 -6.45 -12.81
N ASP A 100 5.80 -5.67 -13.67
CA ASP A 100 6.18 -4.29 -13.98
C ASP A 100 5.78 -3.29 -12.90
N VAL A 101 4.88 -3.69 -12.00
CA VAL A 101 4.52 -2.94 -10.78
C VAL A 101 4.96 -3.64 -9.48
N SER A 102 5.67 -4.75 -9.59
CA SER A 102 6.19 -5.54 -8.46
C SER A 102 7.28 -4.78 -7.69
N GLY A 103 6.92 -4.28 -6.50
CA GLY A 103 7.79 -3.47 -5.64
C GLY A 103 8.22 -2.12 -6.24
N ARG A 104 7.65 -1.72 -7.39
CA ARG A 104 8.09 -0.57 -8.19
C ARG A 104 6.92 0.14 -8.87
N LYS A 105 7.19 1.33 -9.42
CA LYS A 105 6.21 2.05 -10.23
C LYS A 105 6.41 1.76 -11.70
N TYR A 106 5.31 1.54 -12.42
CA TYR A 106 5.30 1.54 -13.87
C TYR A 106 5.06 2.97 -14.39
N MET A 107 5.78 3.39 -15.42
CA MET A 107 5.52 4.66 -16.09
C MET A 107 4.80 4.38 -17.40
N SER A 108 3.48 4.51 -17.40
CA SER A 108 2.69 4.33 -18.61
C SER A 108 2.85 5.52 -19.55
N THR A 109 2.72 5.21 -20.84
CA THR A 109 2.68 6.14 -21.96
C THR A 109 1.29 6.10 -22.58
N SER A 110 0.95 7.07 -23.42
CA SER A 110 -0.30 7.04 -24.18
C SER A 110 -0.45 5.79 -25.07
N SER A 111 0.67 5.18 -25.47
CA SER A 111 0.68 3.98 -26.31
C SER A 111 0.18 2.73 -25.57
N ASP A 112 0.41 2.64 -24.25
CA ASP A 112 -0.09 1.55 -23.41
C ASP A 112 -1.63 1.51 -23.37
N TRP A 113 -2.25 2.68 -23.49
CA TRP A 113 -3.70 2.88 -23.43
C TRP A 113 -4.36 2.89 -24.83
N SER A 114 -3.68 2.37 -25.84
CA SER A 114 -4.13 2.48 -27.25
C SER A 114 -5.03 1.32 -27.72
N SER A 115 -5.25 0.29 -26.87
CA SER A 115 -6.14 -0.82 -27.19
C SER A 115 -7.58 -0.34 -27.41
N PRO A 116 -8.40 -1.04 -28.24
CA PRO A 116 -9.78 -0.62 -28.49
C PRO A 116 -10.59 -0.36 -27.23
N GLY A 117 -10.51 -1.25 -26.23
CA GLY A 117 -11.21 -1.08 -24.96
C GLY A 117 -10.76 0.18 -24.20
N TRP A 118 -9.45 0.46 -24.16
CA TRP A 118 -8.94 1.66 -23.49
C TRP A 118 -9.32 2.96 -24.21
N LYS A 119 -9.30 2.95 -25.55
CA LYS A 119 -9.75 4.08 -26.37
C LYS A 119 -11.22 4.39 -26.15
N GLU A 120 -12.06 3.37 -26.10
CA GLU A 120 -13.50 3.53 -25.89
C GLU A 120 -13.82 4.06 -24.48
N LEU A 121 -13.10 3.56 -23.48
CA LEU A 121 -13.10 4.05 -22.11
C LEU A 121 -12.49 5.46 -21.98
N LYS A 122 -11.78 5.96 -23.00
CA LYS A 122 -11.03 7.23 -22.93
C LYS A 122 -10.16 7.33 -21.68
N PHE A 123 -9.62 6.19 -21.24
CA PHE A 123 -8.81 6.10 -20.04
C PHE A 123 -7.34 6.16 -20.43
N SER A 124 -6.57 6.98 -19.73
CA SER A 124 -5.12 7.05 -19.86
C SER A 124 -4.53 7.57 -18.56
N MET A 125 -3.34 7.11 -18.24
CA MET A 125 -2.53 7.64 -17.16
C MET A 125 -1.16 8.04 -17.71
N THR A 126 -0.60 9.12 -17.17
CA THR A 126 0.73 9.63 -17.53
C THR A 126 1.62 9.81 -16.30
N MET A 127 1.13 9.41 -15.12
CA MET A 127 1.87 9.45 -13.87
C MET A 127 2.35 8.03 -13.52
N PRO A 128 3.48 7.90 -12.81
CA PRO A 128 3.96 6.61 -12.33
C PRO A 128 2.90 5.90 -11.45
N GLN A 129 2.57 4.66 -11.77
CA GLN A 129 1.50 3.86 -11.16
C GLN A 129 2.03 2.64 -10.40
N TYR A 130 1.38 2.26 -9.30
CA TYR A 130 1.65 1.02 -8.53
C TYR A 130 0.74 -0.15 -8.90
N PHE A 131 -0.28 0.11 -9.73
CA PHE A 131 -1.29 -0.88 -10.07
C PHE A 131 -1.23 -1.23 -11.55
N GLN A 132 -1.52 -2.50 -11.84
CA GLN A 132 -1.95 -2.97 -13.14
C GLN A 132 -3.47 -2.77 -13.24
N TYR A 133 -3.89 -1.99 -14.23
CA TYR A 133 -5.30 -1.70 -14.48
C TYR A 133 -5.83 -2.57 -15.61
N GLN A 134 -7.08 -3.01 -15.49
CA GLN A 134 -7.77 -3.79 -16.51
C GLN A 134 -9.26 -3.45 -16.52
N TRP A 135 -9.88 -3.48 -17.69
CA TRP A 135 -11.33 -3.55 -17.81
C TRP A 135 -11.71 -4.90 -18.39
N VAL A 136 -12.58 -5.65 -17.72
CA VAL A 136 -13.04 -6.96 -18.18
C VAL A 136 -14.54 -6.91 -18.42
N ARG A 137 -14.96 -7.03 -19.69
CA ARG A 137 -16.36 -7.19 -20.05
C ARG A 137 -16.74 -8.67 -19.97
N THR A 138 -17.74 -9.00 -19.15
CA THR A 138 -18.26 -10.37 -19.02
C THR A 138 -19.47 -10.61 -19.92
N SER A 139 -20.27 -9.57 -20.18
CA SER A 139 -21.38 -9.60 -21.14
C SER A 139 -21.60 -8.20 -21.75
N ALA A 140 -22.55 -8.03 -22.66
CA ALA A 140 -22.89 -6.71 -23.19
C ALA A 140 -23.36 -5.72 -22.11
N THR A 141 -23.84 -6.23 -20.97
CA THR A 141 -24.41 -5.47 -19.87
C THR A 141 -23.66 -5.63 -18.55
N GLU A 142 -22.59 -6.41 -18.51
CA GLU A 142 -21.80 -6.62 -17.30
C GLU A 142 -20.30 -6.50 -17.56
N GLY A 143 -19.59 -5.88 -16.63
CA GLY A 143 -18.15 -5.79 -16.65
C GLY A 143 -17.57 -5.41 -15.29
N VAL A 144 -16.25 -5.44 -15.18
CA VAL A 144 -15.52 -5.11 -13.95
C VAL A 144 -14.29 -4.29 -14.26
N ALA A 145 -14.17 -3.16 -13.56
CA ALA A 145 -12.92 -2.41 -13.48
C ALA A 145 -12.04 -3.07 -12.42
N ARG A 146 -10.81 -3.42 -12.79
CA ARG A 146 -9.87 -4.13 -11.93
C ARG A 146 -8.56 -3.36 -11.80
N ALA A 147 -8.03 -3.32 -10.58
CA ALA A 147 -6.66 -2.89 -10.31
C ALA A 147 -5.97 -3.94 -9.43
N VAL A 148 -4.79 -4.40 -9.83
CA VAL A 148 -3.99 -5.40 -9.11
C VAL A 148 -2.62 -4.80 -8.81
N SER A 149 -2.09 -4.99 -7.60
CA SER A 149 -0.72 -4.56 -7.26
C SER A 149 0.06 -5.66 -6.56
N ASP A 150 1.37 -5.58 -6.68
CA ASP A 150 2.38 -6.31 -5.93
C ASP A 150 3.31 -5.24 -5.31
N LEU A 151 2.95 -4.76 -4.12
CA LEU A 151 3.58 -3.61 -3.48
C LEU A 151 4.87 -3.99 -2.75
N ASP A 152 5.04 -5.24 -2.36
CA ASP A 152 6.21 -5.75 -1.65
C ASP A 152 7.27 -6.40 -2.57
N GLY A 153 6.91 -6.72 -3.81
CA GLY A 153 7.83 -7.19 -4.83
C GLY A 153 8.06 -8.71 -4.83
N ASP A 154 7.19 -9.50 -4.22
CA ASP A 154 7.34 -10.95 -4.09
C ASP A 154 6.84 -11.76 -5.31
N GLY A 155 6.26 -11.06 -6.30
CA GLY A 155 5.70 -11.64 -7.53
C GLY A 155 4.24 -12.09 -7.38
N ARG A 156 3.58 -11.81 -6.25
CA ARG A 156 2.19 -12.15 -5.98
C ARG A 156 1.33 -10.89 -5.80
N PRO A 157 0.03 -10.97 -6.12
CA PRO A 157 -0.89 -9.89 -5.81
C PRO A 157 -1.01 -9.67 -4.29
N ASP A 158 -0.68 -8.46 -3.83
CA ASP A 158 -0.90 -8.00 -2.46
C ASP A 158 -2.33 -7.51 -2.24
N VAL A 159 -2.87 -6.83 -3.25
CA VAL A 159 -4.24 -6.32 -3.22
C VAL A 159 -4.82 -6.27 -4.62
N THR A 160 -6.06 -6.69 -4.71
CA THR A 160 -6.90 -6.57 -5.90
C THR A 160 -8.14 -5.76 -5.56
N PHE A 161 -8.38 -4.71 -6.33
CA PHE A 161 -9.61 -3.94 -6.32
C PHE A 161 -10.46 -4.32 -7.52
N GLU A 162 -11.72 -4.63 -7.27
CA GLU A 162 -12.72 -4.89 -8.30
C GLU A 162 -13.93 -3.98 -8.08
N LEU A 163 -14.35 -3.30 -9.14
CA LEU A 163 -15.54 -2.47 -9.13
C LEU A 163 -16.46 -2.89 -10.28
N PRO A 164 -17.50 -3.71 -9.99
CA PRO A 164 -18.46 -4.17 -10.98
C PRO A 164 -19.30 -3.03 -11.56
N VAL A 165 -19.67 -3.18 -12.82
CA VAL A 165 -20.63 -2.35 -13.55
C VAL A 165 -21.69 -3.27 -14.16
N THR A 166 -22.95 -2.92 -13.94
CA THR A 166 -24.08 -3.67 -14.47
C THR A 166 -25.03 -2.72 -15.18
N CYS A 167 -25.59 -3.17 -16.30
CA CYS A 167 -26.56 -2.44 -17.10
C CYS A 167 -27.85 -3.23 -17.22
N THR A 168 -28.98 -2.53 -17.20
CA THR A 168 -30.29 -3.12 -17.47
C THR A 168 -30.78 -2.60 -18.81
N ALA A 169 -31.22 -3.51 -19.69
CA ALA A 169 -31.78 -3.14 -20.99
C ALA A 169 -33.29 -2.90 -20.87
N THR A 170 -33.73 -1.64 -20.75
CA THR A 170 -35.17 -1.27 -20.82
C THR A 170 -35.36 0.23 -21.05
N PRO A 171 -36.23 0.64 -21.99
CA PRO A 171 -35.94 0.73 -23.43
C PRO A 171 -34.59 1.38 -23.81
N ASP A 172 -33.95 2.09 -22.87
CA ASP A 172 -32.59 2.60 -22.97
C ASP A 172 -31.64 1.79 -22.07
N LEU A 173 -30.35 1.73 -22.40
CA LEU A 173 -29.38 1.02 -21.56
C LEU A 173 -29.08 1.87 -20.32
N THR A 174 -29.57 1.46 -19.15
CA THR A 174 -29.25 2.15 -17.88
C THR A 174 -28.19 1.36 -17.14
N CYS A 175 -27.01 1.96 -16.97
CA CYS A 175 -25.88 1.34 -16.29
C CYS A 175 -25.65 1.92 -14.89
N GLN A 176 -25.18 1.07 -13.97
CA GLN A 176 -24.83 1.45 -12.61
C GLN A 176 -23.51 0.81 -12.18
N VAL A 177 -22.77 1.52 -11.33
CA VAL A 177 -21.55 1.03 -10.70
C VAL A 177 -21.91 0.48 -9.33
N ALA A 178 -21.30 -0.64 -8.93
CA ALA A 178 -21.51 -1.20 -7.60
C ALA A 178 -21.19 -0.16 -6.49
N PRO A 179 -21.94 -0.13 -5.38
CA PRO A 179 -21.77 0.88 -4.33
C PRO A 179 -20.48 0.71 -3.52
N THR A 180 -19.76 -0.40 -3.71
CA THR A 180 -18.58 -0.73 -2.91
C THR A 180 -17.54 -1.40 -3.80
N ILE A 181 -16.28 -0.98 -3.62
CA ILE A 181 -15.12 -1.65 -4.22
C ILE A 181 -14.88 -2.94 -3.44
N LYS A 182 -14.86 -4.07 -4.15
CA LYS A 182 -14.43 -5.35 -3.57
C LYS A 182 -12.91 -5.35 -3.47
N GLU A 183 -12.40 -5.57 -2.28
CA GLU A 183 -10.97 -5.67 -1.97
C GLU A 183 -10.62 -7.13 -1.65
N THR A 184 -9.54 -7.65 -2.22
CA THR A 184 -9.01 -8.99 -1.93
C THR A 184 -7.51 -8.88 -1.67
N ARG A 185 -7.03 -9.48 -0.58
CA ARG A 185 -5.63 -9.57 -0.15
C ARG A 185 -5.25 -11.02 0.04
#